data_AF-A0A939JLC6-F1
#
_entry.id   AF-A0A939JLC6-F1
#
_cell.length_a   1.000
_cell.length_b   1.000
_cell.length_c   1.000
_cell.angle_alpha   90.00
_cell.angle_beta   90.00
_cell.angle_gamma   90.00
#
_symmetry.space_group_name_H-M   'P 1'
#
loop_
_entity.id
_entity.type
_entity.pdbx_description
1 polymer ?
#
loop_
_entity_poly.entity_id
_entity_poly.type
_entity_poly.pdbx_seq_one_letter_code
_entity_poly.pdbx_strand_id
1 'polypeptide(L)' 'MKAVRLLLADDEHLIRGALAALLGLEEDLVVVAEAASGPEALAMARAHRPDVAVLDLQMP' A
#
# COMPACT_ATOMS: atom_id res chain seq x y z
N MET A 1 15.48 13.73 -4.70
CA MET A 1 14.01 13.90 -4.85
C MET A 1 13.34 13.28 -3.62
N LYS A 2 12.08 13.63 -3.32
CA LYS A 2 11.36 13.03 -2.17
C LYS A 2 10.71 11.73 -2.63
N ALA A 3 10.91 10.64 -1.90
CA ALA A 3 10.30 9.35 -2.20
C ALA A 3 8.77 9.42 -2.08
N VAL A 4 8.07 8.77 -3.01
CA VAL A 4 6.60 8.65 -3.06
C VAL A 4 6.14 7.58 -2.07
N ARG A 5 5.25 7.97 -1.16
CA ARG A 5 4.75 7.12 -0.07
C ARG A 5 3.52 6.36 -0.54
N LEU A 6 3.58 5.03 -0.50
CA LEU A 6 2.54 4.14 -0.99
C LEU A 6 1.79 3.46 0.15
N LEU A 7 0.47 3.33 0.00
CA LEU A 7 -0.37 2.40 0.75
C LEU A 7 -0.84 1.30 -0.21
N LEU A 8 -0.66 0.04 0.16
CA LEU A 8 -1.18 -1.12 -0.57
C LEU A 8 -2.38 -1.70 0.18
N ALA A 9 -3.53 -1.86 -0.48
CA ALA A 9 -4.68 -2.54 0.09
C ALA A 9 -5.15 -3.65 -0.86
N ASP A 10 -5.13 -4.87 -0.36
CA ASP A 10 -5.49 -6.09 -1.09
C ASP A 10 -5.77 -7.16 -0.02
N ASP A 11 -6.79 -8.00 -0.12
CA ASP A 11 -7.05 -9.05 0.89
C ASP A 11 -6.23 -10.33 0.65
N GLU A 12 -5.61 -10.49 -0.53
CA GLU A 12 -4.66 -11.55 -0.84
C GLU A 12 -3.24 -11.19 -0.38
N HIS A 13 -2.84 -11.75 0.77
CA HIS A 13 -1.51 -11.51 1.36
C HIS A 13 -0.33 -11.80 0.41
N LEU A 14 -0.44 -12.83 -0.43
CA LEU A 14 0.61 -13.20 -1.39
C LEU A 14 0.82 -12.10 -2.44
N ILE A 15 -0.27 -11.56 -3.00
CA ILE A 15 -0.23 -10.50 -4.01
C ILE A 15 0.31 -9.22 -3.41
N ARG A 16 -0.20 -8.84 -2.23
CA ARG A 16 0.26 -7.65 -1.50
C ARG A 16 1.75 -7.70 -1.19
N GLY A 17 2.25 -8.85 -0.72
CA GLY A 17 3.67 -9.06 -0.44
C GLY A 17 4.54 -9.02 -1.69
N ALA A 18 4.07 -9.60 -2.80
CA ALA A 18 4.78 -9.52 -4.08
C ALA A 18 4.87 -8.08 -4.62
N LEU A 19 3.77 -7.32 -4.54
CA LEU A 19 3.76 -5.90 -4.91
C LEU A 19 4.71 -5.07 -4.05
N ALA A 20 4.70 -5.27 -2.72
CA ALA A 20 5.60 -4.57 -1.81
C ALA A 20 7.08 -4.87 -2.13
N ALA A 21 7.41 -6.13 -2.42
CA ALA A 21 8.77 -6.53 -2.80
C ALA A 21 9.21 -5.90 -4.12
N LEU A 22 8.36 -5.89 -5.14
CA LEU A 22 8.67 -5.27 -6.44
C LEU A 22 8.83 -3.75 -6.34
N LEU A 23 7.90 -3.08 -5.65
CA LEU A 23 7.94 -1.63 -5.45
C LEU A 23 9.14 -1.19 -4.60
N GLY A 24 9.60 -2.05 -3.67
CA GLY A 24 10.79 -1.81 -2.85
C GLY A 24 12.12 -1.89 -3.61
N LEU A 25 12.12 -2.32 -4.88
CA LEU A 25 13.31 -2.27 -5.74
C LEU A 25 13.56 -0.87 -6.31
N GLU A 26 12.54 0.00 -6.33
CA GLU A 26 12.64 1.37 -6.84
C GLU A 26 13.10 2.33 -5.73
N GLU A 27 14.14 3.13 -6.00
CA GLU A 27 14.74 4.02 -5.00
C GLU A 27 13.86 5.22 -4.62
N ASP A 28 12.87 5.55 -5.45
CA ASP A 28 11.96 6.67 -5.27
C ASP A 28 10.58 6.27 -4.73
N LEU A 29 10.35 4.99 -4.42
CA LEU A 29 9.11 4.48 -3.86
C LEU A 29 9.32 3.93 -2.43
N VAL A 30 8.32 4.09 -1.58
CA VAL A 30 8.32 3.48 -0.25
C VAL A 30 6.91 3.08 0.17
N VAL A 31 6.72 1.79 0.47
CA VAL A 31 5.47 1.29 1.07
C VAL A 31 5.47 1.68 2.54
N VAL A 32 4.56 2.59 2.92
CA VAL A 32 4.45 3.11 4.30
C VAL A 32 3.34 2.45 5.09
N ALA A 33 2.45 1.71 4.43
CA ALA A 33 1.38 0.95 5.05
C ALA A 33 0.83 -0.13 4.12
N GLU A 34 0.28 -1.16 4.73
CA GLU A 34 -0.47 -2.23 4.07
C GLU A 34 -1.83 -2.40 4.77
N ALA A 35 -2.83 -2.85 4.03
CA ALA A 35 -4.15 -3.17 4.55
C ALA A 35 -4.73 -4.40 3.85
N ALA A 36 -5.55 -5.17 4.58
CA ALA A 36 -6.28 -6.33 4.07
C ALA A 36 -7.79 -6.10 3.93
N SER A 37 -8.26 -4.86 4.15
CA SER A 37 -9.67 -4.48 4.01
C SER A 37 -9.83 -2.98 3.78
N GLY A 38 -11.01 -2.56 3.30
CA GLY A 38 -11.35 -1.14 3.13
C GLY A 38 -11.27 -0.31 4.41
N PRO A 39 -11.86 -0.74 5.54
CA PRO A 39 -11.76 -0.01 6.81
C PRO A 39 -10.33 0.13 7.33
N GLU A 40 -9.51 -0.91 7.18
CA GLU A 40 -8.09 -0.87 7.53
C GLU A 40 -7.33 0.08 6.61
N ALA A 41 -7.59 0.05 5.30
CA ALA A 41 -6.99 0.96 4.33
C ALA A 41 -7.29 2.42 4.68
N LEU A 42 -8.53 2.74 5.08
CA LEU A 42 -8.91 4.08 5.53
C LEU A 42 -8.18 4.48 6.82
N ALA A 43 -8.08 3.58 7.80
CA ALA A 43 -7.35 3.83 9.04
C ALA A 43 -5.86 4.09 8.76
N MET A 44 -5.25 3.25 7.91
CA MET A 44 -3.85 3.36 7.50
C MET A 44 -3.58 4.62 6.69
N ALA A 45 -4.46 5.01 5.78
CA ALA A 45 -4.34 6.25 5.03
C ALA A 45 -4.32 7.48 5.95
N ARG A 46 -5.17 7.50 6.99
CA ARG A 46 -5.20 8.58 7.98
C ARG A 46 -3.93 8.63 8.83
N ALA A 47 -3.46 7.47 9.29
CA ALA A 47 -2.29 7.35 10.15
C ALA A 47 -0.97 7.67 9.40
N HIS A 48 -0.81 7.16 8.19
CA HIS A 48 0.46 7.20 7.46
C HIS A 48 0.53 8.28 6.38
N ARG A 49 -0.60 8.90 6.01
CA ARG A 49 -0.67 9.98 5.02
C ARG A 49 0.13 9.64 3.75
N PRO A 50 -0.21 8.55 3.05
CA PRO A 50 0.46 8.16 1.80
C PRO A 50 0.18 9.21 0.71
N ASP A 51 1.07 9.29 -0.27
CA ASP A 51 0.89 10.12 -1.46
C ASP A 51 -0.02 9.42 -2.49
N VAL A 52 0.09 8.09 -2.59
CA VAL A 52 -0.70 7.24 -3.49
C VAL A 52 -1.19 6.00 -2.73
N ALA A 53 -2.43 5.59 -2.98
CA ALA A 53 -2.97 4.31 -2.54
C ALA A 53 -3.24 3.41 -3.75
N VAL A 54 -2.74 2.18 -3.70
CA VAL A 54 -3.05 1.12 -4.65
C VAL A 54 -4.05 0.20 -3.96
N LEU A 55 -5.27 0.13 -4.50
CA LEU A 55 -6.38 -0.58 -3.89
C LEU A 55 -6.85 -1.67 -4.84
N ASP A 56 -6.97 -2.89 -4.34
CA ASP A 56 -7.75 -3.93 -5.00
C ASP A 56 -9.24 -3.50 -5.03
N LEU A 57 -9.87 -3.72 -6.19
CA LEU A 57 -11.27 -3.40 -6.40
C LEU A 57 -12.19 -4.48 -5.82
N GLN A 58 -11.67 -5.69 -5.59
CA GLN A 58 -12.45 -6.84 -5.14
C GLN A 58 -12.22 -7.19 -3.65
N MET A 59 -11.79 -6.22 -2.84
CA MET A 59 -11.75 -6.41 -1.39
C MET A 59 -13.18 -6.43 -0.80
N PRO A 60 -13.47 -7.33 0.15
CA PRO A 60 -14.72 -7.33 0.91
C PRO A 60 -14.91 -6.09 1.81
#